data_AF-A0A7I0HWR4-F1
#
_entry.id   AF-A0A7I0HWR4-F1
#
_cell.length_a   1.000
_cell.length_b   1.000
_cell.length_c   1.000
_cell.angle_alpha   90.00
_cell.angle_beta   90.00
_cell.angle_gamma   90.00
#
_symmetry.space_group_name_H-M   'P 1'
#
loop_
_entity.id
_entity.type
_entity.pdbx_description
1 polymer ?
#
loop_
_entity_poly.entity_id
_entity_poly.type
_entity_poly.pdbx_seq_one_letter_code
_entity_poly.pdbx_strand_id
1 'polypeptide(L)'
;MKGFRFFLIGFLLFSCGAPFSFRSACYERNKCSTIEGACFLRNDSFYRISTGASEYSNADLAAIVGSCIGLEKVCRKNCESGTIF
;
A
#
# COMPACT_ATOMS: atom_id res chain seq x y z
N MET A 1 32.82 -22.39 -2.30
CA MET A 1 32.16 -21.24 -1.62
C MET A 1 31.83 -20.08 -2.58
N LYS A 2 31.38 -20.33 -3.82
CA LYS A 2 31.04 -19.27 -4.80
C LYS A 2 29.53 -19.03 -4.97
N GLY A 3 28.68 -19.98 -4.59
CA GLY A 3 27.21 -19.87 -4.75
C GLY A 3 26.50 -19.04 -3.68
N PHE A 4 27.09 -18.88 -2.49
CA PHE A 4 26.42 -18.21 -1.36
C PHE A 4 26.30 -16.68 -1.55
N ARG A 5 27.18 -16.08 -2.36
CA ARG A 5 27.14 -14.63 -2.67
C ARG A 5 26.01 -14.26 -3.63
N PHE A 6 25.63 -15.17 -4.53
CA PHE A 6 24.52 -14.94 -5.46
C PHE A 6 23.15 -14.97 -4.76
N PHE A 7 23.03 -15.78 -3.71
CA PHE A 7 21.78 -15.90 -2.95
C PHE A 7 21.46 -14.64 -2.14
N LEU A 8 22.49 -13.96 -1.60
CA LEU A 8 22.34 -12.68 -0.89
C LEU A 8 21.86 -11.54 -1.80
N ILE A 9 22.30 -11.50 -3.07
CA ILE A 9 21.86 -10.50 -4.05
C ILE A 9 20.39 -10.74 -4.44
N GLY A 10 19.99 -12.00 -4.61
CA GLY A 10 18.59 -12.35 -4.88
C GLY A 10 17.65 -11.98 -3.73
N PHE A 11 18.08 -12.16 -2.49
CA PHE A 11 17.28 -11.82 -1.30
C PHE A 11 17.06 -10.32 -1.14
N LEU A 12 18.01 -9.49 -1.57
CA LEU A 12 17.90 -8.02 -1.57
C LEU A 12 16.93 -7.49 -2.64
N LEU A 13 16.73 -8.23 -3.74
CA LEU A 13 15.80 -7.84 -4.81
C LEU A 13 14.34 -8.20 -4.51
N PHE A 14 14.12 -9.24 -3.70
CA PHE A 14 12.79 -9.69 -3.27
C PHE A 14 12.34 -9.13 -1.92
N SER A 15 13.25 -8.53 -1.15
CA SER A 15 12.90 -7.80 0.06
C SER A 15 12.47 -6.38 -0.31
N CYS A 16 11.25 -5.99 0.08
CA CYS A 16 10.79 -4.60 0.07
C CYS A 16 11.75 -3.72 0.87
N GLY A 17 12.82 -3.21 0.25
CA GLY A 17 13.81 -2.43 0.98
C GLY A 17 15.21 -2.42 0.38
N ALA A 18 15.37 -2.60 -0.94
CA ALA A 18 16.61 -2.15 -1.57
C ALA A 18 16.65 -0.62 -1.45
N PRO A 19 17.68 -0.02 -0.81
CA PRO A 19 17.74 1.41 -0.47
C PRO A 19 17.70 2.34 -1.69
N PHE A 20 17.66 1.78 -2.90
CA PHE A 20 17.70 2.49 -4.16
C PHE A 20 16.87 1.68 -5.19
N SER A 21 15.60 2.03 -5.36
CA SER A 21 14.80 1.52 -6.49
C SER A 21 14.21 2.67 -7.28
N PHE A 22 13.91 2.48 -8.56
CA PHE A 22 13.26 3.53 -9.35
C PHE A 22 11.90 3.88 -8.74
N ARG A 23 11.59 5.17 -8.68
CA ARG A 23 10.35 5.72 -8.11
C ARG A 23 9.08 5.05 -8.68
N SER A 24 9.06 4.79 -10.00
CA SER A 24 8.00 4.06 -10.68
C SER A 24 7.82 2.63 -10.15
N ALA A 25 8.92 1.90 -9.93
CA ALA A 25 8.90 0.55 -9.38
C ALA A 25 8.45 0.50 -7.91
N CYS A 26 8.65 1.57 -7.14
CA CYS A 26 8.10 1.69 -5.78
C CYS A 26 6.59 1.92 -5.80
N TYR A 27 6.11 2.77 -6.70
CA TYR A 27 4.68 3.06 -6.87
C TYR A 27 3.88 1.84 -7.29
N GLU A 28 4.39 1.05 -8.24
CA GLU A 28 3.73 -0.18 -8.69
C GLU A 28 3.76 -1.26 -7.61
N ARG A 29 4.90 -1.48 -6.93
CA ARG A 29 5.01 -2.49 -5.87
C ARG A 29 4.08 -2.23 -4.70
N ASN A 30 3.99 -0.98 -4.26
CA ASN A 30 3.08 -0.59 -3.18
C ASN A 30 1.64 -0.32 -3.68
N LYS A 31 1.40 -0.48 -4.99
CA LYS A 31 0.10 -0.24 -5.63
C LYS A 31 -0.51 1.10 -5.23
N CYS A 32 0.32 2.15 -5.14
CA CYS A 32 -0.08 3.45 -4.59
C CYS A 32 -1.31 4.06 -5.28
N SER A 33 -1.56 3.74 -6.56
CA SER A 33 -2.74 4.20 -7.32
C SER A 33 -4.06 3.53 -6.92
N THR A 34 -4.01 2.37 -6.25
CA THR A 34 -5.22 1.60 -5.88
C THR A 34 -5.37 1.43 -4.37
N ILE A 35 -4.43 1.98 -3.59
CA ILE A 35 -4.37 1.79 -2.13
C ILE A 35 -5.61 2.34 -1.42
N GLU A 36 -6.15 3.47 -1.87
CA GLU A 36 -7.36 4.07 -1.28
C GLU A 36 -8.60 3.22 -1.56
N GLY A 37 -8.75 2.72 -2.79
CA GLY A 37 -9.84 1.81 -3.15
C GLY A 37 -9.76 0.47 -2.41
N ALA A 38 -8.55 -0.08 -2.26
CA ALA A 38 -8.34 -1.31 -1.48
C ALA A 38 -8.65 -1.10 0.02
N CYS A 39 -8.26 0.04 0.58
CA CYS A 39 -8.61 0.44 1.94
C CYS A 39 -10.13 0.53 2.11
N PHE A 40 -10.81 1.22 1.18
CA PHE A 40 -12.26 1.37 1.21
C PHE A 40 -12.96 0.02 1.15
N LEU A 41 -12.60 -0.87 0.21
CA LEU A 41 -13.21 -2.20 0.09
C LEU A 41 -13.02 -3.05 1.35
N ARG A 42 -11.85 -2.94 1.99
CA ARG A 42 -11.58 -3.66 3.24
C ARG A 42 -12.46 -3.13 4.37
N ASN A 43 -12.58 -1.82 4.49
CA ASN A 43 -13.42 -1.19 5.50
C ASN A 43 -14.92 -1.43 5.24
N ASP A 44 -15.37 -1.43 3.98
CA ASP A 44 -16.72 -1.83 3.57
C ASP A 44 -17.03 -3.26 4.01
N SER A 45 -16.13 -4.21 3.69
CA SER A 45 -16.31 -5.60 4.08
C SER A 45 -16.38 -5.76 5.61
N PHE A 46 -15.51 -5.07 6.34
CA PHE A 46 -15.50 -5.12 7.81
C PHE A 46 -16.76 -4.50 8.42
N TYR A 47 -17.21 -3.35 7.90
CA TYR A 47 -18.44 -2.70 8.34
C TYR A 47 -19.65 -3.60 8.10
N ARG A 48 -19.80 -4.18 6.91
CA ARG A 48 -20.92 -5.07 6.58
C ARG A 48 -20.93 -6.33 7.44
N ILE A 49 -19.76 -6.92 7.69
CA ILE A 49 -19.65 -8.12 8.55
C ILE A 49 -19.97 -7.79 10.01
N SER A 50 -19.51 -6.64 10.51
CA SER A 50 -19.69 -6.26 11.93
C SER A 50 -21.09 -5.76 12.26
N THR A 51 -21.75 -5.08 11.31
CA THR A 51 -23.06 -4.45 11.54
C THR A 51 -24.22 -5.23 10.91
N GLY A 52 -23.96 -6.06 9.90
CA GLY A 52 -25.00 -6.69 9.08
C GLY A 52 -25.78 -5.71 8.19
N ALA A 53 -25.36 -4.44 8.12
CA ALA A 53 -26.08 -3.41 7.39
C ALA A 53 -25.86 -3.51 5.87
N SER A 54 -26.92 -3.31 5.09
CA SER A 54 -26.86 -3.22 3.63
C SER A 54 -26.45 -1.84 3.13
N GLU A 55 -26.67 -0.80 3.94
CA GLU A 55 -26.45 0.61 3.64
C GLU A 55 -25.66 1.31 4.76
N TYR A 56 -25.05 2.43 4.41
CA TYR A 56 -24.30 3.27 5.33
C TYR A 56 -25.15 4.40 5.88
N SER A 57 -24.98 4.75 7.15
CA SER A 57 -25.31 6.10 7.58
C SER A 57 -24.30 7.10 6.98
N ASN A 58 -24.70 8.35 6.81
CA ASN A 58 -23.80 9.40 6.30
C ASN A 58 -22.54 9.56 7.17
N ALA A 59 -22.67 9.36 8.49
CA ALA A 59 -21.55 9.43 9.42
C ALA A 59 -20.57 8.26 9.25
N ASP A 60 -21.10 7.04 9.08
CA ASP A 60 -20.26 5.85 8.89
C ASP A 60 -19.53 5.88 7.54
N LEU A 61 -20.22 6.32 6.48
CA LEU A 61 -19.61 6.48 5.16
C LEU A 61 -18.46 7.50 5.21
N ALA A 62 -18.68 8.64 5.87
CA ALA A 62 -17.64 9.66 6.03
C ALA A 62 -16.44 9.14 6.84
N ALA A 63 -16.67 8.35 7.88
CA ALA A 63 -15.61 7.73 8.66
C ALA A 63 -14.80 6.72 7.83
N ILE A 64 -15.49 5.85 7.07
CA ILE A 64 -14.86 4.83 6.21
C ILE A 64 -14.04 5.49 5.11
N VAL A 65 -14.62 6.43 4.37
CA VAL A 65 -13.93 7.15 3.29
C VAL A 65 -12.80 8.00 3.84
N GLY A 66 -13.05 8.74 4.93
CA GLY A 66 -12.06 9.61 5.57
C GLY A 66 -10.83 8.87 6.08
N SER A 67 -10.98 7.62 6.52
CA SER A 67 -9.84 6.78 6.96
C SER A 67 -8.90 6.37 5.82
N CYS A 68 -9.38 6.39 4.57
CA CYS A 68 -8.63 5.95 3.40
C CYS A 68 -8.11 7.10 2.53
N ILE A 69 -8.73 8.28 2.62
CA ILE A 69 -8.31 9.48 1.88
C ILE A 69 -6.88 9.87 2.25
N GLY A 70 -6.05 10.10 1.24
CA GLY A 70 -4.68 10.58 1.39
C GLY A 70 -3.64 9.46 1.49
N LEU A 71 -4.05 8.19 1.55
CA LEU A 71 -3.11 7.06 1.54
C LEU A 71 -2.31 7.02 0.24
N GLU A 72 -2.90 7.40 -0.90
CA GLU A 72 -2.13 7.48 -2.16
C GLU A 72 -0.99 8.51 -2.03
N LYS A 73 -1.30 9.68 -1.48
CA LYS A 73 -0.33 10.77 -1.32
C LYS A 73 0.78 10.39 -0.33
N VAL A 74 0.43 9.74 0.77
CA VAL A 74 1.41 9.23 1.75
C VAL A 74 2.30 8.16 1.12
N CYS A 75 1.70 7.21 0.39
CA CYS A 75 2.43 6.16 -0.35
C CYS A 75 3.42 6.78 -1.34
N ARG A 76 2.99 7.79 -2.12
CA ARG A 76 3.84 8.49 -3.07
C ARG A 76 5.01 9.20 -2.40
N LYS A 77 4.77 9.89 -1.29
CA LYS A 77 5.82 10.58 -0.50
C LYS A 77 6.83 9.61 0.10
N ASN A 78 6.37 8.46 0.62
CA ASN A 78 7.25 7.44 1.17
C ASN A 78 8.16 6.85 0.10
N CYS A 79 7.61 6.63 -1.10
CA CYS A 79 8.40 6.20 -2.25
C CYS A 79 9.37 7.28 -2.74
N GLU A 80 8.98 8.56 -2.76
CA GLU A 80 9.89 9.68 -3.08
C GLU A 80 11.08 9.79 -2.11
N SER A 81 10.83 9.61 -0.82
CA SER A 81 11.86 9.75 0.21
C SER A 81 12.89 8.61 0.23
N GLY A 82 12.64 7.49 -0.47
CA GLY A 82 13.47 6.28 -0.42
C GLY A 82 14.01 5.81 -1.77
N THR A 83 14.03 6.66 -2.79
CA THR A 83 14.36 6.26 -4.18
C THR A 83 15.36 7.21 -4.86
N ILE A 84 16.14 6.68 -5.81
CA ILE A 84 16.99 7.49 -6.73
C ILE A 84 16.10 7.94 -7.90
N PHE A 85 16.25 9.20 -8.34
CA PHE A 85 15.56 9.78 -9.49
C PHE A 85 15.83 9.04 -10.80
#